data_AF-A0A519RTU8-F1
#
_entry.id   AF-A0A519RTU8-F1
#
_cell.length_a   1.000
_cell.length_b   1.000
_cell.length_c   1.000
_cell.angle_alpha   90.00
_cell.angle_beta   90.00
_cell.angle_gamma   90.00
#
_symmetry.space_group_name_H-M   'P 1'
#
loop_
_entity.id
_entity.type
_entity.pdbx_description
1 polymer ?
#
loop_
_entity_poly.entity_id
_entity_poly.type
_entity_poly.pdbx_seq_one_letter_code
_entity_poly.pdbx_strand_id
1 'polypeptide(L)'
;FPGNVRELRAVVELAAVLAEGKYIRATDLPSLHGQAASRDSATAGGQGGLSLREQTLAIMQNALQSTQGDVVAAASRLRIGRSTLYRLLQSGELRLPK
;
A
#
# COMPACT_ATOMS: atom_id res chain seq x y z
N PHE A 1 -17.34 1.21 1.98
CA PHE A 1 -16.71 2.30 1.20
C PHE A 1 -15.70 2.97 2.08
N PRO A 2 -14.41 2.89 1.79
CA PRO A 2 -13.38 3.23 2.75
C PRO A 2 -13.26 4.75 2.91
N GLY A 3 -14.20 5.33 3.66
CA GLY A 3 -13.95 6.53 4.46
C GLY A 3 -14.64 7.83 4.02
N ASN A 4 -15.32 7.90 2.88
CA ASN A 4 -15.94 9.16 2.43
C ASN A 4 -17.30 8.99 1.73
N VAL A 5 -18.29 9.81 2.13
CA VAL A 5 -19.61 9.91 1.48
C VAL A 5 -19.48 10.27 -0.01
N ARG A 6 -18.41 10.97 -0.40
CA ARG A 6 -18.11 11.28 -1.81
C ARG A 6 -17.86 10.03 -2.65
N GLU A 7 -17.23 8.99 -2.10
CA GLU A 7 -16.97 7.74 -2.81
C GLU A 7 -18.24 6.92 -2.99
N LEU A 8 -19.09 6.90 -1.95
CA LEU A 8 -20.41 6.28 -2.04
C LEU A 8 -21.23 6.95 -3.14
N ARG A 9 -21.25 8.29 -3.17
CA ARG A 9 -21.94 9.05 -4.22
C ARG A 9 -21.43 8.68 -5.62
N ALA A 10 -20.11 8.67 -5.83
CA ALA A 10 -19.52 8.37 -7.12
C ALA A 10 -19.88 6.96 -7.62
N VAL A 11 -19.92 5.98 -6.72
CA VAL A 11 -20.31 4.63 -7.12
C VAL A 11 -21.80 4.49 -7.39
N VAL A 12 -22.65 5.16 -6.62
CA VAL A 12 -24.10 5.17 -6.90
C VAL A 12 -24.39 5.89 -8.23
N GLU A 13 -23.70 6.99 -8.53
CA GLU A 13 -23.82 7.69 -9.82
C GLU A 13 -23.39 6.79 -10.98
N LEU A 14 -22.25 6.11 -10.87
CA LEU A 14 -21.78 5.19 -11.91
C LEU A 14 -22.73 4.00 -12.10
N ALA A 15 -23.21 3.40 -11.00
CA ALA A 15 -24.13 2.27 -11.06
C ALA A 15 -25.48 2.66 -11.67
N ALA A 16 -25.96 3.89 -11.45
CA ALA A 16 -27.16 4.41 -12.09
C ALA A 16 -26.98 4.61 -13.61
N VAL A 17 -25.76 4.94 -14.07
CA VAL A 17 -25.44 5.04 -15.50
C VAL A 17 -25.33 3.67 -16.16
N LEU A 18 -24.80 2.67 -15.45
CA LEU A 18 -24.63 1.31 -15.95
C LEU A 18 -25.92 0.48 -15.90
N ALA A 19 -26.87 0.84 -15.04
CA ALA A 19 -28.13 0.13 -14.92
C ALA A 19 -28.99 0.30 -16.18
N GLU A 20 -29.29 -0.80 -16.85
CA GLU A 20 -30.16 -0.84 -18.03
C GLU A 20 -31.67 -0.80 -17.68
N GLY A 21 -32.01 -0.93 -16.39
CA GLY A 21 -33.39 -1.04 -15.91
C GLY A 21 -33.73 -0.05 -14.79
N LYS A 22 -34.97 -0.14 -14.29
CA LYS A 22 -35.48 0.73 -13.20
C LYS A 22 -34.78 0.55 -11.85
N TYR A 23 -34.03 -0.54 -11.67
CA TYR A 23 -33.39 -0.89 -10.42
C TYR A 23 -31.93 -1.23 -10.67
N ILE A 24 -31.04 -0.66 -9.86
CA ILE A 24 -29.62 -1.03 -9.82
C ILE A 24 -29.52 -2.45 -9.26
N ARG A 25 -28.92 -3.34 -10.03
CA ARG A 25 -28.61 -4.72 -9.64
C ARG A 25 -27.17 -4.82 -9.14
N ALA A 26 -26.87 -5.90 -8.43
CA ALA A 26 -25.51 -6.16 -7.96
C ALA A 26 -24.47 -6.22 -9.08
N THR A 27 -24.88 -6.58 -10.31
CA THR A 27 -24.07 -6.60 -11.53
C THR A 27 -23.66 -5.21 -12.00
N ASP A 28 -24.46 -4.19 -11.66
CA ASP A 28 -24.29 -2.82 -12.15
C ASP A 28 -23.38 -2.02 -11.20
N LEU A 29 -23.11 -2.57 -10.02
CA LEU A 29 -22.16 -2.02 -9.07
C LEU A 29 -20.73 -2.31 -9.56
N PRO A 30 -19.90 -1.27 -9.79
CA PRO A 30 -18.49 -1.48 -10.09
C PRO A 30 -17.84 -2.26 -8.95
N SER A 31 -16.97 -3.22 -9.29
CA SER A 31 -16.22 -3.99 -8.29
C SER A 31 -15.43 -3.03 -7.38
N LEU A 32 -15.93 -2.82 -6.16
CA LEU A 32 -15.31 -1.96 -5.15
C LEU A 32 -13.93 -2.46 -4.71
N HIS A 33 -13.68 -3.75 -4.93
CA HIS A 33 -12.38 -4.37 -4.72
C HIS A 33 -11.35 -3.98 -5.79
N GLY A 34 -11.77 -3.46 -6.94
CA GLY A 34 -10.91 -3.18 -8.10
C GLY A 34 -10.20 -1.82 -8.06
N GLN A 35 -10.74 -0.80 -7.39
CA GLN A 35 -10.07 0.51 -7.31
C GLN A 35 -9.00 0.61 -6.22
N ALA A 36 -9.00 -0.32 -5.27
CA ALA A 36 -7.84 -0.54 -4.39
C ALA A 36 -6.78 -1.47 -5.03
N ALA A 37 -7.16 -2.28 -6.02
CA ALA A 37 -6.28 -3.28 -6.62
C ALA A 37 -5.27 -2.71 -7.63
N SER A 38 -5.42 -1.47 -8.10
CA SER A 38 -4.46 -0.86 -9.03
C SER A 38 -3.20 -0.28 -8.36
N ARG A 39 -2.94 -0.55 -7.08
CA ARG A 39 -1.64 -0.26 -6.45
C ARG A 39 -0.85 -1.46 -5.96
N ASP A 40 -1.47 -2.63 -5.80
CA ASP A 40 -0.77 -3.79 -5.23
C ASP A 40 -0.87 -4.99 -6.16
N SER A 41 -0.19 -4.91 -7.30
CA SER A 41 0.32 -6.10 -7.98
C SER A 41 1.69 -6.46 -7.42
N ALA A 42 1.76 -6.76 -6.12
CA ALA A 42 2.84 -7.54 -5.55
C ALA A 42 2.40 -8.14 -4.21
N THR A 43 2.26 -9.47 -4.24
CA THR A 43 2.25 -10.40 -3.11
C THR A 43 0.95 -10.57 -2.32
N ALA A 44 0.28 -11.67 -2.70
CA ALA A 44 -0.75 -12.39 -1.98
C ALA A 44 -0.43 -12.62 -0.49
N GLY A 45 -1.47 -12.48 0.35
CA GLY A 45 -1.54 -13.14 1.65
C GLY A 45 -2.15 -12.27 2.76
N GLY A 46 -3.46 -12.44 2.99
CA GLY A 46 -4.06 -12.14 4.29
C GLY A 46 -4.76 -10.79 4.40
N GLN A 47 -6.05 -10.85 4.73
CA GLN A 47 -6.82 -9.72 5.21
C GLN A 47 -6.20 -9.24 6.54
N GLY A 48 -5.59 -8.06 6.50
CA GLY A 48 -4.91 -7.44 7.64
C GLY A 48 -3.85 -6.53 7.09
N GLY A 49 -4.20 -5.27 6.82
CA GLY A 49 -3.22 -4.28 6.38
C GLY A 49 -2.02 -4.34 7.32
N LEU A 50 -0.82 -4.46 6.74
CA LEU A 50 0.44 -4.49 7.48
C LEU A 50 0.40 -3.41 8.57
N SER A 51 0.82 -3.76 9.78
CA SER A 51 0.99 -2.77 10.85
C SER A 51 1.86 -1.62 10.36
N LEU A 52 1.70 -0.43 10.96
CA LEU A 52 2.57 0.72 10.63
C LEU A 52 4.05 0.35 10.72
N ARG A 53 4.40 -0.55 11.64
CA ARG A 53 5.76 -1.07 11.79
C ARG A 53 6.20 -1.87 10.58
N GLU A 54 5.40 -2.82 10.12
CA GLU A 54 5.73 -3.65 8.94
C GLU A 54 5.81 -2.81 7.66
N GLN A 55 4.91 -1.86 7.47
CA GLN A 55 4.99 -0.91 6.36
C GLN A 55 6.28 -0.08 6.40
N THR A 56 6.64 0.39 7.60
CA THR A 56 7.88 1.15 7.80
C THR A 56 9.11 0.32 7.47
N LEU A 57 9.17 -0.95 7.93
CA LEU A 57 10.26 -1.86 7.62
C LEU A 57 10.36 -2.16 6.11
N ALA A 58 9.22 -2.37 5.44
CA ALA A 58 9.19 -2.58 4.00
C ALA A 58 9.76 -1.37 3.23
N ILE A 59 9.37 -0.15 3.61
CA ILE A 59 9.92 1.09 3.03
C ILE A 59 11.42 1.20 3.27
N MET A 60 11.89 0.92 4.48
CA MET A 60 13.32 0.95 4.82
C MET A 60 14.13 -0.08 4.04
N GLN A 61 13.60 -1.30 3.89
CA GLN A 61 14.23 -2.37 3.13
C GLN A 61 14.33 -2.03 1.64
N ASN A 62 13.26 -1.46 1.06
CA ASN A 62 13.25 -0.99 -0.33
C ASN A 62 14.26 0.14 -0.57
N ALA A 63 14.39 1.07 0.39
CA ALA A 63 15.40 2.12 0.29
C ALA A 63 16.82 1.53 0.27
N LEU A 64 17.13 0.59 1.16
CA LEU A 64 18.43 -0.10 1.19
C LEU A 64 18.73 -0.85 -0.11
N GLN A 65 17.74 -1.52 -0.70
CA GLN A 65 17.90 -2.18 -2.00
C GLN A 65 18.18 -1.16 -3.12
N SER A 66 17.43 -0.07 -3.15
CA SER A 66 17.59 0.98 -4.16
C SER A 66 18.92 1.73 -4.09
N THR A 67 19.58 1.72 -2.92
CA THR A 67 20.90 2.31 -2.71
C THR A 67 22.02 1.27 -2.67
N GLN A 68 21.76 0.03 -3.14
CA GLN A 68 22.74 -1.05 -3.20
C GLN A 68 23.44 -1.33 -1.85
N GLY A 69 22.70 -1.17 -0.74
CA GLY A 69 23.21 -1.40 0.60
C GLY A 69 23.94 -0.22 1.24
N ASP A 70 24.05 0.93 0.57
CA ASP A 70 24.57 2.15 1.21
C ASP A 70 23.57 2.67 2.25
N VAL A 71 23.91 2.43 3.52
CA VAL A 71 23.11 2.80 4.71
C VAL A 71 23.04 4.33 4.87
N VAL A 72 24.09 5.06 4.48
CA VAL A 72 24.12 6.53 4.60
C VAL A 72 23.22 7.15 3.54
N ALA A 73 23.30 6.67 2.30
CA ALA A 73 22.43 7.09 1.22
C ALA A 73 20.96 6.74 1.51
N ALA A 74 20.67 5.54 2.03
CA ALA A 74 19.32 5.14 2.41
C ALA A 74 18.76 6.01 3.55
N ALA A 75 19.56 6.29 4.59
CA ALA A 75 19.17 7.16 5.70
C ALA A 75 18.84 8.59 5.23
N SER A 76 19.69 9.13 4.35
CA SER A 76 19.48 10.46 3.74
C SER A 76 18.19 10.52 2.93
N ARG A 77 17.96 9.52 2.07
CA ARG A 77 16.75 9.42 1.23
C ARG A 77 15.47 9.33 2.05
N LEU A 78 15.50 8.59 3.15
CA LEU A 78 14.37 8.44 4.06
C LEU A 78 14.25 9.57 5.09
N ARG A 79 15.22 10.49 5.16
CA ARG A 79 15.33 11.56 6.16
C ARG A 79 15.25 11.04 7.61
N ILE A 80 15.92 9.91 7.87
CA ILE A 80 16.01 9.30 9.21
C ILE A 80 17.44 9.28 9.71
N GLY A 81 17.60 9.12 11.03
CA GLY A 81 18.92 8.95 11.64
C GLY A 81 19.58 7.65 11.18
N ARG A 82 20.88 7.72 10.85
CA ARG A 82 21.70 6.54 10.49
C ARG A 82 21.66 5.46 11.58
N SER A 83 21.64 5.88 12.85
CA SER A 83 21.54 4.99 14.01
C SER A 83 20.29 4.11 13.98
N THR A 84 19.18 4.60 13.41
CA THR A 84 17.94 3.82 13.27
C THR A 84 18.13 2.65 12.32
N LEU A 85 18.73 2.87 11.14
CA LEU A 85 19.00 1.78 10.19
C LEU A 85 20.03 0.80 10.75
N TYR A 86 21.10 1.28 11.38
CA TYR A 86 22.10 0.40 11.99
C TYR A 86 21.51 -0.47 13.10
N ARG A 87 20.66 0.09 13.97
CA ARG A 87 19.98 -0.67 15.03
C ARG A 87 19.06 -1.75 14.45
N LEU A 88 18.35 -1.45 13.37
CA LEU A 88 17.44 -2.41 12.70
C LEU A 88 18.19 -3.49 11.91
N LEU A 89 19.37 -3.16 11.36
CA LEU A 89 20.28 -4.14 10.77
C LEU A 89 20.84 -5.08 11.85
N GLN A 90 21.22 -4.55 13.01
CA GLN A 90 21.70 -5.34 14.14
C GLN A 90 20.63 -6.25 14.75
N SER A 91 19.36 -5.78 14.83
CA SER A 91 18.25 -6.60 15.30
C SER A 91 17.79 -7.66 14.29
N GLY A 92 18.32 -7.63 13.06
CA GLY A 92 17.93 -8.54 11.98
C GLY A 92 16.59 -8.22 11.33
N GLU A 93 15.98 -7.08 11.67
CA GLU A 93 14.74 -6.58 11.06
C GLU A 93 14.96 -6.06 9.63
N LEU A 94 16.18 -5.61 9.31
CA LEU A 94 16.59 -5.22 7.96
C LEU A 94 17.78 -6.06 7.49
N ARG A 95 17.89 -6.26 6.17
CA ARG A 95 18.97 -7.01 5.54
C ARG A 95 19.65 -6.21 4.45
N LEU A 96 20.97 -6.33 4.34
CA LEU A 96 21.70 -5.77 3.21
C LEU A 96 21.42 -6.60 1.95
N PRO A 97 21.29 -5.95 0.78
CA PRO A 97 21.24 -6.66 -0.49
C PRO A 97 22.53 -7.47 -0.69
N LYS A 98 22.42 -8.63 -1.33
CA LYS A 98 23.57 -9.46 -1.73
C LYS A 98 24.27 -8.88 -2.94
#